data_AF-A0A368G782-F1
#
_entry.id   AF-A0A368G782-F1
#
_cell.length_a   1.000
_cell.length_b   1.000
_cell.length_c   1.000
_cell.angle_alpha   90.00
_cell.angle_beta   90.00
_cell.angle_gamma   90.00
#
_symmetry.space_group_name_H-M   'P 1'
#
loop_
_entity.id
_entity.type
_entity.pdbx_description
1 polymer ?
#
loop_
_entity_poly.entity_id
_entity_poly.type
_entity_poly.pdbx_seq_one_letter_code
_entity_poly.pdbx_strand_id
1 'polypeptide(L)'
;MAQLVSDCATLCEIQKEFGMTGVFKVDVLRNWLMKHNTTEFLYKQALDNFTRSCAGWCVATYVLGIGDRHNDNILVTTAGHVFHIDFGKYMGDWQTAAGFRR
;
A
#
# COMPACT_ATOMS: atom_id res chain seq x y z
N MET A 1 19.92 5.55 2.15
CA MET A 1 19.48 5.49 3.56
C MET A 1 17.96 5.53 3.54
N ALA A 2 17.28 4.53 4.10
CA ALA A 2 15.82 4.46 4.16
C ALA A 2 15.37 4.55 5.62
N GLN A 3 14.25 5.23 5.88
CA GLN A 3 13.66 5.31 7.22
C GLN A 3 12.76 4.10 7.45
N LEU A 4 12.92 3.44 8.60
CA LEU A 4 12.00 2.39 9.02
C LEU A 4 10.74 3.03 9.61
N VAL A 5 9.58 2.63 9.11
CA VAL A 5 8.28 2.97 9.70
C VAL A 5 7.87 1.79 10.57
N SER A 6 7.51 2.04 11.84
CA SER A 6 7.01 1.00 12.74
C SER A 6 5.54 0.70 12.47
N ASP A 7 5.07 -0.47 12.93
CA ASP A 7 3.65 -0.84 12.95
C ASP A 7 2.97 -0.80 11.57
N CYS A 8 3.71 -1.19 10.53
CA CYS A 8 3.21 -1.31 9.17
C CYS A 8 3.37 -2.73 8.63
N ALA A 9 2.48 -3.10 7.73
CA ALA A 9 2.55 -4.33 6.96
C ALA A 9 2.23 -4.04 5.49
N THR A 10 2.81 -4.81 4.59
CA THR A 10 2.45 -4.79 3.16
C THR A 10 1.06 -5.36 2.96
N LEU A 11 0.35 -4.93 1.90
CA LEU A 11 -0.94 -5.54 1.55
C LEU A 11 -0.82 -7.05 1.30
N CYS A 12 0.33 -7.51 0.79
CA CYS A 12 0.61 -8.92 0.61
C CYS A 12 0.73 -9.70 1.93
N GLU A 13 1.44 -9.16 2.92
CA GLU A 13 1.52 -9.75 4.26
C GLU A 13 0.15 -9.82 4.92
N ILE A 14 -0.63 -8.73 4.83
CA ILE A 14 -2.00 -8.66 5.34
C ILE A 14 -2.88 -9.73 4.67
N GLN A 15 -2.74 -9.95 3.36
CA GLN A 15 -3.46 -11.00 2.65
C GLN A 15 -3.06 -12.41 3.07
N LYS A 16 -1.74 -12.65 3.24
CA LYS A 16 -1.21 -13.94 3.69
C LYS A 16 -1.72 -14.30 5.09
N GLU A 17 -1.88 -13.32 5.97
CA GLU A 17 -2.40 -13.51 7.33
C GLU A 17 -3.84 -14.08 7.35
N PHE A 18 -4.67 -13.72 6.35
CA PHE A 18 -6.08 -14.12 6.28
C PHE A 18 -6.37 -15.27 5.30
N GLY A 19 -5.34 -15.88 4.71
CA GLY A 19 -5.42 -17.10 3.92
C GLY A 19 -5.01 -16.94 2.45
N MET A 20 -4.26 -17.93 1.96
CA MET A 20 -3.59 -17.96 0.65
C MET A 20 -4.51 -18.35 -0.53
N THR A 21 -5.79 -17.96 -0.49
CA THR A 21 -6.69 -18.21 -1.62
C THR A 21 -6.63 -17.02 -2.56
N GLY A 22 -6.17 -17.20 -3.80
CA GLY A 22 -5.96 -16.15 -4.81
C GLY A 22 -7.19 -15.32 -5.24
N VAL A 23 -8.29 -15.40 -4.48
CA VAL A 23 -9.42 -14.48 -4.57
C VAL A 23 -9.22 -13.40 -3.52
N PHE A 24 -8.99 -12.17 -3.98
CA PHE A 24 -8.97 -10.99 -3.13
C PHE A 24 -10.28 -10.89 -2.34
N LYS A 25 -10.25 -11.29 -1.07
CA LYS A 25 -11.35 -11.05 -0.16
C LYS A 25 -11.30 -9.57 0.22
N VAL A 26 -12.31 -8.83 -0.23
CA VAL A 26 -12.47 -7.38 0.00
C VAL A 26 -12.41 -7.04 1.50
N ASP A 27 -12.82 -7.97 2.35
CA ASP A 27 -12.90 -7.77 3.80
C ASP A 27 -11.58 -7.92 4.54
N VAL A 28 -10.50 -8.38 3.90
CA VAL A 28 -9.24 -8.69 4.61
C VAL A 28 -8.61 -7.46 5.24
N LEU A 29 -8.50 -6.37 4.46
CA LEU A 29 -7.94 -5.12 4.97
C LEU A 29 -8.81 -4.51 6.07
N ARG A 30 -10.13 -4.59 5.90
CA ARG A 30 -11.10 -4.16 6.92
C ARG A 30 -10.91 -4.94 8.22
N ASN A 31 -10.81 -6.27 8.13
CA ASN A 31 -10.64 -7.14 9.29
C ASN A 31 -9.29 -6.89 9.98
N TRP A 32 -8.23 -6.65 9.21
CA TRP A 32 -6.92 -6.27 9.76
C TRP A 32 -6.97 -4.94 10.52
N LEU A 33 -7.62 -3.91 9.95
CA LEU A 33 -7.80 -2.62 10.63
C LEU A 33 -8.66 -2.74 11.89
N MET A 34 -9.72 -3.54 11.87
CA MET A 34 -10.56 -3.81 13.04
C MET A 34 -9.81 -4.58 14.14
N LYS A 35 -8.91 -5.49 13.75
CA LYS A 35 -8.08 -6.25 14.71
C LYS A 35 -7.13 -5.34 15.49
N HIS A 36 -6.55 -4.33 14.84
CA HIS A 36 -5.63 -3.38 15.48
C HIS A 36 -6.33 -2.17 16.13
N ASN A 37 -7.60 -1.91 15.78
CA ASN A 37 -8.39 -0.80 16.30
C ASN A 37 -9.66 -1.33 16.98
N THR A 38 -9.55 -1.66 18.27
CA THR A 38 -10.61 -2.33 19.05
C THR A 38 -11.84 -1.45 19.32
N THR A 39 -11.67 -0.13 19.29
CA THR A 39 -12.75 0.83 19.57
C THR A 39 -13.28 1.40 18.26
N GLU A 40 -14.60 1.58 18.16
CA GLU A 40 -15.24 2.18 16.98
C GLU A 40 -14.65 3.56 16.62
N PHE A 41 -14.29 4.36 17.63
CA PHE A 41 -13.62 5.64 17.44
C PHE A 41 -12.25 5.49 16.74
N LEU A 42 -11.40 4.59 17.22
CA LEU A 42 -10.08 4.33 16.63
C LEU A 42 -10.21 3.76 15.23
N TYR A 43 -11.16 2.86 15.01
CA TYR A 43 -11.42 2.30 13.69
C TYR A 43 -11.90 3.37 12.70
N LYS A 44 -12.79 4.29 13.10
CA LYS A 44 -13.20 5.43 12.27
C LYS A 44 -12.04 6.36 11.94
N GLN A 45 -11.15 6.61 12.91
CA GLN A 45 -9.95 7.41 12.68
C GLN A 45 -8.99 6.72 11.70
N ALA A 46 -8.78 5.40 11.87
CA ALA A 46 -7.95 4.62 10.95
C ALA A 46 -8.54 4.59 9.52
N LEU A 47 -9.86 4.51 9.38
CA LEU A 47 -10.53 4.65 8.09
C LEU A 47 -10.34 6.03 7.47
N ASP A 48 -10.49 7.12 8.23
CA ASP A 48 -10.28 8.48 7.71
C ASP A 48 -8.82 8.68 7.26
N ASN A 49 -7.87 8.20 8.07
CA ASN A 49 -6.45 8.18 7.72
C ASN A 49 -6.19 7.38 6.44
N PHE A 50 -6.81 6.20 6.30
CA PHE A 50 -6.72 5.37 5.12
C PHE A 50 -7.26 6.09 3.89
N THR A 51 -8.45 6.65 3.96
CA THR A 51 -9.08 7.36 2.85
C THR A 51 -8.22 8.54 2.39
N ARG A 52 -7.75 9.38 3.31
CA ARG A 52 -6.93 10.55 2.99
C ARG A 52 -5.59 10.17 2.37
N SER A 53 -4.90 9.21 2.98
CA SER A 53 -3.57 8.78 2.51
C SER A 53 -3.65 8.03 1.19
N CYS A 54 -4.65 7.15 1.03
CA CYS A 54 -4.92 6.45 -0.22
C CYS A 54 -5.25 7.44 -1.35
N ALA A 55 -6.14 8.41 -1.12
CA ALA A 55 -6.45 9.44 -2.11
C ALA A 55 -5.20 10.25 -2.51
N GLY A 56 -4.38 10.64 -1.53
CA GLY A 56 -3.12 11.34 -1.78
C GLY A 56 -2.15 10.53 -2.64
N TRP A 57 -1.94 9.25 -2.32
CA TRP A 57 -1.04 8.37 -3.08
C TRP A 57 -1.58 7.98 -4.45
N CYS A 58 -2.89 7.80 -4.61
CA CYS A 58 -3.51 7.56 -5.92
C CYS A 58 -3.25 8.72 -6.88
N VAL A 59 -3.39 9.97 -6.41
CA VAL A 59 -3.09 11.15 -7.23
C VAL A 59 -1.58 11.30 -7.42
N ALA A 60 -0.78 11.16 -6.37
CA ALA A 60 0.67 11.33 -6.45
C ALA A 60 1.35 10.33 -7.39
N THR A 61 1.00 9.04 -7.30
CA THR A 61 1.58 8.01 -8.19
C THR A 61 1.17 8.19 -9.64
N TYR A 62 -0.07 8.63 -9.89
CA TYR A 62 -0.54 8.95 -11.23
C TYR A 62 0.22 10.13 -11.84
N VAL A 63 0.31 11.25 -11.10
CA VAL A 63 0.99 12.47 -11.58
C VAL A 63 2.49 12.24 -11.79
N LEU A 64 3.13 11.48 -10.89
CA LEU A 64 4.56 11.17 -10.99
C LEU A 64 4.87 10.03 -11.99
N GLY A 65 3.86 9.38 -12.58
CA GLY A 65 4.06 8.26 -13.50
C GLY A 65 4.74 7.05 -12.85
N ILE A 66 4.49 6.83 -11.56
CA ILE A 66 5.08 5.73 -10.80
C ILE A 66 4.32 4.45 -11.16
N GLY A 67 4.93 3.65 -12.04
CA GLY A 67 4.42 2.35 -12.47
C GLY A 67 4.76 1.20 -11.52
N ASP A 68 4.34 -0.01 -11.91
CA ASP A 68 4.66 -1.27 -11.20
C ASP A 68 4.28 -1.25 -9.70
N ARG A 69 3.04 -0.86 -9.40
CA ARG A 69 2.48 -0.85 -8.05
C ARG A 69 1.78 -2.18 -7.79
N HIS A 70 2.49 -3.10 -7.15
CA HIS A 70 1.95 -4.37 -6.65
C HIS A 70 1.72 -4.32 -5.13
N ASN A 71 0.98 -5.30 -4.60
CA ASN A 71 0.59 -5.34 -3.18
C ASN A 71 1.77 -5.43 -2.20
N ASP A 72 2.96 -5.84 -2.64
CA ASP A 72 4.16 -5.83 -1.79
C ASP A 72 4.78 -4.42 -1.68
N ASN A 73 4.47 -3.51 -2.61
CA ASN A 73 4.97 -2.12 -2.63
C ASN A 73 4.03 -1.13 -1.94
N ILE A 74 2.89 -1.60 -1.43
CA ILE A 74 1.90 -0.78 -0.74
C ILE A 74 1.83 -1.24 0.70
N LEU A 75 2.17 -0.34 1.62
CA LEU A 75 2.16 -0.61 3.05
C LEU A 75 1.02 0.15 3.71
N VAL A 76 0.49 -0.45 4.77
CA VAL A 76 -0.56 0.12 5.61
C VAL A 76 -0.10 0.06 7.06
N THR A 77 -0.20 1.18 7.76
CA THR A 77 0.05 1.25 9.21
C THR A 77 -1.17 0.80 10.01
N THR A 78 -0.98 0.36 11.25
CA THR A 78 -2.08 0.03 12.18
C THR A 78 -3.00 1.23 12.44
N ALA A 79 -2.46 2.45 12.36
CA ALA A 79 -3.19 3.72 12.45
C ALA A 79 -3.98 4.07 11.15
N GLY A 80 -3.91 3.23 10.12
CA GLY A 80 -4.67 3.37 8.88
C GLY A 80 -3.97 4.15 7.76
N HIS A 81 -2.79 4.73 7.96
CA HIS A 81 -2.08 5.41 6.88
C HIS A 81 -1.54 4.43 5.83
N VAL A 82 -1.81 4.73 4.56
CA VAL A 82 -1.26 4.06 3.37
C VAL A 82 -0.04 4.81 2.88
N PHE A 83 1.00 4.07 2.52
CA PHE A 83 2.13 4.64 1.81
C PHE A 83 2.75 3.64 0.84
N HIS A 84 3.30 4.19 -0.24
CA HIS A 84 3.98 3.39 -1.26
C HIS A 84 5.47 3.36 -0.94
N ILE A 85 6.10 2.22 -1.21
CA ILE A 85 7.55 2.06 -1.16
C ILE A 85 8.05 1.55 -2.51
N ASP A 86 9.36 1.29 -2.57
CA ASP A 86 10.04 0.81 -3.77
C ASP A 86 9.60 1.55 -5.02
N PHE A 87 10.02 2.81 -5.08
CA PHE A 87 9.79 3.60 -6.27
C PHE A 87 10.85 3.30 -7.35
N GLY A 88 11.76 2.33 -7.16
CA GLY A 88 12.92 2.06 -8.02
C GLY A 88 12.63 1.91 -9.52
N LYS A 89 11.41 1.48 -9.88
CA LYS A 89 10.86 1.56 -11.24
C LYS A 89 10.09 2.87 -11.47
N TYR A 90 10.77 4.00 -11.31
CA TYR A 90 10.31 5.26 -11.87
C TYR A 90 10.49 5.15 -13.39
N MET A 91 9.48 5.58 -14.14
CA MET A 91 9.43 5.54 -15.61
C MET A 91 9.27 4.14 -16.21
N GLY A 92 8.02 3.77 -16.47
CA GLY A 92 7.65 2.66 -17.35
C GLY A 92 8.06 2.81 -18.82
N ASP A 93 9.13 3.56 -19.14
CA ASP A 93 9.66 3.66 -20.51
C ASP A 93 11.07 4.28 -20.65
N TRP A 94 11.78 4.64 -19.57
CA TRP A 94 13.17 5.11 -19.71
C TRP A 94 14.15 3.98 -20.09
N GLN A 95 13.85 2.74 -19.69
CA GLN A 95 14.65 1.58 -20.13
C GLN A 95 14.50 1.33 -21.65
N THR A 96 13.38 1.76 -22.26
CA THR A 96 13.17 1.72 -23.71
C THR A 96 13.75 2.94 -24.43
N ALA A 97 13.77 4.11 -23.78
CA ALA A 97 14.36 5.33 -24.35
C ALA A 97 15.89 5.31 -24.42
N ALA A 98 16.56 4.50 -23.58
CA ALA A 98 18.02 4.33 -23.56
C ALA A 98 18.51 3.08 -24.34
N GLY A 99 17.71 2.52 -25.25
CA GLY A 99 18.22 1.63 -26.31
C GLY A 99 18.81 0.28 -25.88
N PHE A 100 18.56 -0.21 -24.67
CA PHE A 100 18.97 -1.57 -24.30
C PHE A 100 17.86 -2.57 -24.60
N ARG A 101 17.88 -3.07 -25.84
CA ARG A 101 17.23 -4.33 -26.21
C ARG A 101 17.88 -5.47 -25.43
N ARG A 102 17.07 -6.36 -24.84
CA ARG A 102 17.42 -7.77 -24.71
C ARG A 102 17.02 -8.48 -25.99
#